data_AF-A0AAD3P4S8-F1
#
_entry.id   AF-A0AAD3P4S8-F1
#
_cell.length_a   1.000
_cell.length_b   1.000
_cell.length_c   1.000
_cell.angle_alpha   90.00
_cell.angle_beta   90.00
_cell.angle_gamma   90.00
#
_symmetry.space_group_name_H-M   'P 1'
#
loop_
_entity.id
_entity.type
_entity.pdbx_description
1 polymer ?
#
loop_
_entity_poly.entity_id
_entity_poly.type
_entity_poly.pdbx_seq_one_letter_code
_entity_poly.pdbx_strand_id
1 'polypeptide(L)'
;MSTAISSAAANTIVVEEFGDKFERPKTKEFIAAMRRWGLDPKEKSMFFMTEVEENVEKSSRNIGTLRMLTPRSLNLFDVLNSEKLVFTQAAVNYLNEIYGYDHEDEDEDEENEEGEEEDEEGSVEDEVSEVAE
;
A
#
# COMPACT_ATOMS: atom_id res chain seq x y z
N MET A 1 4.37 -6.42 16.19
CA MET A 1 4.69 -5.28 15.31
C MET A 1 4.03 -5.48 13.94
N SER A 2 4.39 -6.54 13.19
CA SER A 2 3.80 -6.89 11.88
C SER A 2 2.27 -6.73 11.84
N THR A 3 1.52 -7.43 12.70
CA THR A 3 0.04 -7.34 12.76
C THR A 3 -0.51 -5.92 12.92
N ALA A 4 0.16 -5.06 13.71
CA ALA A 4 -0.31 -3.69 13.92
C ALA A 4 -0.13 -2.83 12.66
N ILE A 5 0.98 -3.01 11.95
CA ILE A 5 1.25 -2.35 10.67
C ILE A 5 0.28 -2.86 9.60
N SER A 6 0.09 -4.18 9.50
CA SER A 6 -0.86 -4.79 8.55
C SER A 6 -2.30 -4.30 8.79
N SER A 7 -2.73 -4.19 10.05
CA SER A 7 -4.05 -3.64 10.38
C SER A 7 -4.19 -2.16 10.02
N ALA A 8 -3.09 -1.40 9.99
CA ALA A 8 -3.07 0.02 9.65
C ALA A 8 -2.94 0.30 8.14
N ALA A 9 -2.85 -0.75 7.30
CA ALA A 9 -2.63 -0.62 5.86
C ALA A 9 -3.68 0.26 5.16
N ALA A 10 -4.96 0.21 5.58
CA ALA A 10 -6.02 1.04 5.01
C ALA A 10 -5.84 2.55 5.24
N ASN A 11 -5.08 2.94 6.27
CA ASN A 11 -4.81 4.33 6.64
C ASN A 11 -3.37 4.75 6.33
N THR A 12 -2.71 4.00 5.46
CA THR A 12 -1.31 4.17 5.11
C THR A 12 -1.15 4.85 3.76
N ILE A 13 -0.18 5.75 3.66
CA ILE A 13 0.20 6.43 2.41
C ILE A 13 1.69 6.18 2.16
N VAL A 14 2.04 5.85 0.91
CA VAL A 14 3.43 5.74 0.48
C VAL A 14 3.81 6.99 -0.31
N VAL A 15 4.96 7.58 0.02
CA VAL A 15 5.49 8.76 -0.64
C VAL A 15 6.89 8.49 -1.20
N GLU A 16 7.25 9.23 -2.24
CA GLU A 16 8.64 9.27 -2.71
C GLU A 16 9.55 9.93 -1.68
N GLU A 17 10.85 9.66 -1.77
CA GLU A 17 11.84 10.35 -0.95
C GLU A 17 11.81 11.87 -1.21
N PHE A 18 11.74 12.65 -0.14
CA PHE A 18 11.55 14.09 -0.22
C PHE A 18 12.60 14.88 0.59
N GLY A 19 13.63 14.21 1.13
CA GLY A 19 14.72 14.83 1.88
C GLY A 19 15.32 16.04 1.15
N ASP A 20 15.69 15.85 -0.11
CA ASP A 20 16.33 16.86 -0.96
C ASP A 20 15.44 18.07 -1.28
N LYS A 21 14.13 17.99 -1.03
CA LYS A 21 13.21 19.11 -1.29
C LYS A 21 13.27 20.19 -0.21
N PHE A 22 13.97 19.95 0.89
CA PHE A 22 14.10 20.88 2.01
C PHE A 22 15.53 21.44 2.10
N GLU A 23 15.81 22.50 1.33
CA GLU A 23 17.11 23.22 1.39
C GLU A 23 17.33 23.92 2.75
N ARG A 24 16.24 24.25 3.45
CA ARG A 24 16.26 24.92 4.76
C ARG A 24 15.12 24.41 5.65
N PRO A 25 15.27 24.44 6.98
CA PRO A 25 14.22 23.97 7.87
C PRO A 25 13.04 24.95 7.88
N LYS A 26 11.87 24.49 7.43
CA LYS A 26 10.66 25.31 7.32
C LYS A 26 9.38 24.50 7.52
N THR A 27 8.84 24.57 8.73
CA THR A 27 7.59 23.88 9.12
C THR A 27 6.39 24.23 8.22
N LYS A 28 6.30 25.46 7.71
CA LYS A 28 5.22 25.85 6.79
C LYS A 28 5.24 25.07 5.48
N GLU A 29 6.42 24.78 4.96
CA GLU A 29 6.58 23.99 3.72
C GLU A 29 6.25 22.52 3.98
N PHE A 30 6.63 21.99 5.15
CA PHE A 30 6.25 20.65 5.57
C PHE A 30 4.74 20.50 5.74
N ILE A 31 4.07 21.45 6.41
CA ILE A 31 2.60 21.48 6.52
C ILE A 31 1.93 21.55 5.14
N ALA A 32 2.51 22.31 4.21
CA ALA A 32 2.00 22.36 2.84
C ALA A 32 2.16 21.00 2.13
N ALA A 33 3.26 20.27 2.35
CA ALA A 33 3.45 18.92 1.84
C ALA A 33 2.43 17.94 2.42
N MET A 34 2.23 17.95 3.74
CA MET A 34 1.21 17.13 4.40
C MET A 34 -0.18 17.33 3.77
N ARG A 35 -0.58 18.58 3.56
CA ARG A 35 -1.87 18.89 2.93
C ARG A 35 -1.97 18.41 1.48
N ARG A 36 -0.87 18.43 0.71
CA ARG A 36 -0.85 17.89 -0.66
C ARG A 36 -1.03 16.38 -0.68
N TRP A 37 -0.54 15.69 0.35
CA TRP A 37 -0.74 14.24 0.53
C TRP A 37 -2.09 13.90 1.18
N GLY A 38 -2.97 14.88 1.40
CA GLY A 38 -4.28 14.65 2.01
C GLY A 38 -4.24 14.43 3.53
N LEU A 39 -3.16 14.82 4.21
CA LEU A 39 -3.02 14.72 5.66
C LEU A 39 -3.47 16.02 6.34
N ASP A 40 -4.32 15.93 7.37
CA ASP A 40 -4.62 17.07 8.23
C ASP A 40 -3.53 17.20 9.31
N PRO A 41 -2.84 18.35 9.43
CA PRO A 41 -1.89 18.61 10.51
C PRO A 41 -2.48 18.50 11.92
N LYS A 42 -3.80 18.42 12.09
CA LYS A 42 -4.46 18.22 13.39
C LYS A 42 -4.61 16.74 13.76
N GLU A 43 -4.61 15.85 12.78
CA GLU A 43 -4.70 14.41 12.99
C GLU A 43 -3.32 13.86 13.36
N LYS A 44 -3.30 12.82 14.20
CA LYS A 44 -2.04 12.19 14.59
C LYS A 44 -1.47 11.41 13.42
N SER A 45 -0.28 11.79 12.98
CA SER A 45 0.38 11.13 11.85
C SER A 45 1.78 10.63 12.23
N MET A 46 2.11 9.42 11.79
CA MET A 46 3.44 8.86 11.93
C MET A 46 4.09 8.79 10.56
N PHE A 47 5.34 9.24 10.49
CA PHE A 47 6.19 9.17 9.30
C PHE A 47 7.34 8.23 9.60
N PHE A 48 7.51 7.19 8.79
CA PHE A 48 8.61 6.25 8.91
C PHE A 48 9.50 6.33 7.68
N MET A 49 10.78 6.61 7.91
CA MET A 49 11.82 6.75 6.89
C MET A 49 13.07 6.03 7.38
N THR A 50 13.83 5.39 6.47
CA THR A 50 15.09 4.74 6.83
C THR A 50 16.13 5.75 7.29
N GLU A 51 16.20 6.88 6.59
CA GLU A 51 17.05 8.02 6.87
C GLU A 51 16.22 9.30 6.83
N VAL A 52 16.55 10.26 7.70
CA VAL A 52 15.84 11.54 7.80
C VAL A 52 16.86 12.65 7.69
N GLU A 53 16.71 13.47 6.66
CA GLU A 53 17.52 14.68 6.48
C GLU A 53 17.29 15.69 7.60
N GLU A 54 18.35 16.37 8.04
CA GLU A 54 18.31 17.28 9.20
C GLU A 54 17.27 18.41 9.01
N ASN A 55 17.15 18.90 7.78
CA ASN A 55 16.18 19.94 7.45
C ASN A 55 14.73 19.43 7.54
N VAL A 56 14.48 18.18 7.17
CA VAL A 56 13.17 17.55 7.29
C VAL A 56 12.83 17.34 8.77
N GLU A 57 13.77 16.80 9.56
CA GLU A 57 13.59 16.58 10.99
C GLU A 57 13.27 17.89 11.72
N LYS A 58 14.05 18.95 11.47
CA LYS A 58 13.82 20.27 12.07
C LYS A 58 12.50 20.88 11.61
N SER A 59 12.08 20.64 10.36
CA SER A 59 10.82 21.17 9.82
C SER A 59 9.60 20.53 10.48
N SER A 60 9.66 19.23 10.75
CA SER A 60 8.55 18.44 11.27
C SER A 60 8.44 18.49 12.80
N ARG A 61 9.57 18.65 13.52
CA ARG A 61 9.63 18.61 15.01
C ARG A 61 8.68 19.55 15.75
N ASN A 62 8.28 20.67 15.15
CA ASN A 62 7.37 21.63 15.80
C ASN A 62 5.88 21.27 15.65
N ILE A 63 5.54 20.19 14.94
CA ILE A 63 4.16 19.73 14.73
C ILE A 63 3.83 18.69 15.80
N GLY A 64 3.07 19.08 16.83
CA GLY A 64 2.83 18.23 18.01
C GLY A 64 2.02 16.94 17.75
N THR A 65 1.32 16.87 16.62
CA THR A 65 0.52 15.72 16.18
C THR A 65 1.33 14.74 15.31
N LEU A 66 2.56 15.10 14.96
CA LEU A 66 3.39 14.33 14.05
C LEU A 66 4.53 13.63 14.80
N ARG A 67 4.80 12.38 14.42
CA ARG A 67 5.98 11.63 14.88
C ARG A 67 6.81 11.16 13.70
N MET A 68 8.07 11.62 13.63
CA MET A 68 9.08 11.08 12.72
C MET A 68 9.78 9.90 13.40
N LEU A 69 9.75 8.75 12.75
CA LEU A 69 10.38 7.53 13.22
C LEU A 69 11.40 7.03 12.19
N THR A 70 12.47 6.46 12.71
CA THR A 70 13.48 5.73 11.96
C THR A 70 13.47 4.27 12.42
N PRO A 71 14.16 3.35 11.73
CA PRO A 71 14.27 1.96 12.18
C PRO A 71 14.65 1.79 13.64
N ARG A 72 15.45 2.72 14.18
CA ARG A 72 15.91 2.72 15.56
C ARG A 72 14.86 3.22 16.57
N SER A 73 13.96 4.11 16.17
CA SER A 73 12.94 4.71 17.05
C SER A 73 11.54 4.14 16.83
N LEU A 74 11.37 3.23 15.87
CA LEU A 74 10.11 2.56 15.59
C LEU A 74 9.61 1.78 16.80
N ASN A 75 8.38 2.07 17.22
CA ASN A 75 7.75 1.41 18.35
C ASN A 75 6.26 1.15 18.09
N LEU A 76 5.70 0.20 18.83
CA LEU A 76 4.31 -0.22 18.68
C LEU A 76 3.32 0.89 19.10
N PHE A 77 3.67 1.67 20.11
CA PHE A 77 2.78 2.70 20.65
C PHE A 77 2.48 3.77 19.60
N ASP A 78 3.49 4.25 18.89
CA ASP A 78 3.32 5.28 17.86
C ASP A 78 2.52 4.78 16.67
N VAL A 79 2.65 3.50 16.30
CA VAL A 79 1.82 2.87 15.26
C VAL A 79 0.35 2.85 15.67
N LEU A 80 0.04 2.45 16.91
CA LEU A 80 -1.34 2.35 17.39
C LEU A 80 -1.97 3.71 17.73
N ASN A 81 -1.17 4.69 18.11
CA ASN A 81 -1.63 6.03 18.48
C ASN A 81 -1.80 6.97 17.27
N SER A 82 -1.42 6.53 16.08
CA SER A 82 -1.50 7.34 14.85
C SER A 82 -2.75 7.01 14.04
N GLU A 83 -3.37 8.05 13.49
CA GLU A 83 -4.54 7.96 12.62
C GLU A 83 -4.12 7.72 11.16
N LYS A 84 -2.97 8.29 10.76
CA LYS A 84 -2.38 8.11 9.43
C LYS A 84 -0.92 7.68 9.55
N LEU A 85 -0.53 6.73 8.71
CA LEU A 85 0.85 6.27 8.59
C LEU A 85 1.39 6.68 7.23
N VAL A 86 2.63 7.17 7.21
CA VAL A 86 3.31 7.59 6.00
C VAL A 86 4.65 6.87 5.92
N PHE A 87 4.88 6.16 4.81
CA PHE A 87 6.12 5.44 4.56
C PHE A 87 6.80 5.99 3.31
N THR A 88 8.13 6.01 3.30
CA THR A 88 8.86 6.14 2.04
C THR A 88 9.02 4.79 1.37
N GLN A 89 9.31 4.77 0.07
CA GLN A 89 9.56 3.53 -0.67
C GLN A 89 10.67 2.69 0.00
N ALA A 90 11.75 3.33 0.45
CA ALA A 90 12.84 2.66 1.16
C ALA A 90 12.37 2.04 2.49
N ALA A 91 11.49 2.75 3.21
CA ALA A 91 10.91 2.28 4.46
C ALA A 91 10.01 1.05 4.27
N VAL A 92 9.21 1.00 3.19
CA VAL A 92 8.40 -0.18 2.85
C VAL A 92 9.29 -1.38 2.56
N ASN A 93 10.33 -1.19 1.75
CA ASN A 93 11.27 -2.27 1.42
C ASN A 93 11.94 -2.83 2.69
N TYR A 94 12.39 -1.94 3.58
CA TYR A 94 12.96 -2.32 4.87
C TYR A 94 11.98 -3.12 5.74
N LEU A 95 10.71 -2.72 5.78
CA LEU A 95 9.68 -3.45 6.55
C LEU A 95 9.41 -4.83 5.95
N ASN A 96 9.41 -4.96 4.62
CA ASN A 96 9.22 -6.24 3.94
C ASN A 96 10.40 -7.19 4.17
N GLU A 97 11.64 -6.69 4.22
CA GLU A 97 12.81 -7.52 4.53
C GLU A 97 12.76 -8.11 5.95
N ILE A 98 12.14 -7.40 6.90
CA ILE A 98 12.13 -7.79 8.31
C ILE A 98 10.86 -8.56 8.71
N TYR A 99 9.73 -8.19 8.12
CA TYR A 99 8.40 -8.71 8.49
C TYR A 99 7.67 -9.39 7.35
N GLY A 100 8.23 -9.38 6.13
CA GLY A 100 7.68 -10.08 4.99
C GLY A 100 7.69 -11.58 5.24
N TYR A 101 6.70 -12.25 4.65
CA TYR A 101 6.69 -13.70 4.56
C TYR A 101 7.38 -14.06 3.25
N ASP A 102 8.31 -15.00 3.29
CA ASP A 102 8.72 -15.72 2.09
C ASP A 102 7.51 -16.57 1.67
N HIS A 103 6.66 -16.03 0.81
CA HIS A 103 5.83 -16.89 -0.02
C HIS A 103 6.80 -17.52 -1.02
N GLU A 104 7.22 -18.75 -0.74
CA GLU A 104 7.48 -19.67 -1.84
C GLU A 104 6.13 -19.81 -2.53
N ASP A 105 5.97 -19.15 -3.68
CA ASP A 105 4.84 -19.43 -4.55
C ASP A 105 4.94 -20.92 -4.89
N GLU A 106 4.25 -21.78 -4.14
CA GLU A 106 3.83 -23.07 -4.68
C GLU A 106 2.92 -22.67 -5.83
N ASP A 107 3.45 -22.73 -7.05
CA ASP A 107 2.70 -22.54 -8.29
C ASP A 107 1.42 -23.40 -8.16
N GLU A 108 0.29 -22.76 -7.83
CA GLU A 108 -1.01 -23.35 -8.06
C GLU A 108 -1.12 -23.39 -9.58
N ASP A 109 -0.77 -24.53 -10.16
CA ASP A 109 -1.15 -24.96 -11.49
C ASP A 109 -2.70 -24.89 -11.54
N GLU A 110 -3.25 -23.70 -11.77
CA GLU A 110 -4.59 -23.55 -12.33
C GLU A 110 -4.53 -24.13 -13.75
N GLU A 111 -4.74 -25.45 -13.84
CA GLU A 111 -5.09 -26.08 -15.12
C GLU A 111 -6.35 -25.36 -15.65
N ASN A 112 -6.13 -24.52 -16.67
CA ASN A 112 -7.17 -24.03 -17.55
C ASN A 112 -7.90 -25.24 -18.17
N GLU A 113 -9.03 -25.63 -17.60
CA GLU A 113 -10.05 -26.34 -18.38
C GLU A 113 -10.72 -25.30 -19.28
N GLU A 114 -10.13 -25.07 -20.46
CA GLU A 114 -10.77 -24.37 -21.57
C GLU A 114 -12.06 -25.12 -21.93
N GLY A 115 -13.20 -24.44 -21.78
CA GLY A 115 -14.48 -24.92 -22.29
C GLY A 115 -14.45 -24.95 -23.82
N GLU A 116 -14.56 -26.13 -24.40
CA GLU A 116 -14.87 -26.29 -25.81
C GLU A 116 -16.36 -25.97 -26.03
N GLU A 117 -16.63 -24.78 -26.57
CA GLU A 117 -17.89 -24.49 -27.26
C GLU A 117 -17.84 -25.13 -28.66
N GLU A 118 -18.62 -26.18 -28.90
CA GLU A 118 -18.99 -26.63 -30.25
C GLU A 118 -20.42 -26.17 -30.56
N ASP A 119 -20.55 -24.98 -31.15
CA ASP A 119 -21.69 -24.61 -31.99
C ASP A 119 -21.25 -24.74 -33.46
N GLU A 120 -21.75 -25.74 -34.18
CA GLU A 120 -21.91 -25.62 -35.64
C GLU A 120 -23.32 -26.01 -36.08
N GLU A 121 -23.82 -25.15 -36.97
CA GLU A 121 -25.19 -24.91 -37.35
C GLU A 121 -25.86 -26.06 -38.12
N GLY A 122 -27.19 -26.10 -38.01
CA GLY A 122 -28.05 -27.01 -38.74
C GLY A 122 -28.13 -26.74 -40.25
N SER A 123 -28.57 -27.76 -40.97
CA SER A 123 -29.30 -27.61 -42.23
C SER A 123 -30.46 -28.60 -42.27
N VAL A 124 -31.60 -28.10 -42.75
CA VAL A 124 -32.95 -28.68 -42.70
C VAL A 124 -33.22 -29.47 -44.00
N GLU A 125 -34.32 -30.24 -43.96
CA GLU A 125 -35.17 -30.75 -45.07
C GLU A 125 -34.76 -32.15 -45.60
N ASP A 126 -35.65 -33.13 -45.78
CA ASP A 126 -37.08 -33.07 -46.12
C ASP A 126 -37.84 -34.39 -45.78
N GLU A 127 -39.16 -34.34 -45.91
CA GLU A 127 -40.23 -35.25 -45.49
C GLU A 127 -40.19 -36.69 -46.04
N VAL A 128 -40.82 -37.66 -45.34
CA VAL A 128 -42.13 -38.27 -45.70
C VAL A 128 -42.52 -39.45 -44.77
N SER A 129 -43.80 -39.48 -44.33
CA SER A 129 -44.76 -40.62 -44.20
C SER A 129 -44.28 -41.95 -43.56
N GLU A 130 -45.02 -42.81 -42.85
CA GLU A 130 -46.43 -43.00 -42.47
C GLU A 130 -46.45 -44.38 -41.75
N VAL A 131 -47.10 -44.46 -40.59
CA VAL A 131 -47.94 -45.55 -40.02
C VAL A 131 -47.52 -47.05 -40.07
N ALA A 132 -47.91 -47.75 -38.98
CA ALA A 132 -48.06 -49.21 -38.74
C ALA A 132 -46.85 -49.88 -38.03
N GLU A 133 -46.99 -50.70 -36.99
CA GLU A 133 -48.12 -51.41 -36.34
C GLU A 133 -47.77 -51.62 -34.86
#